data_AF-A0A3N5FX41-F1
#
_entry.id   AF-A0A3N5FX41-F1
#
_cell.length_a   1.000
_cell.length_b   1.000
_cell.length_c   1.000
_cell.angle_alpha   90.00
_cell.angle_beta   90.00
_cell.angle_gamma   90.00
#
_symmetry.space_group_name_H-M   'P 1'
#
loop_
_entity.id
_entity.type
_entity.pdbx_description
1 polymer ?
#
loop_
_entity_poly.entity_id
_entity_poly.type
_entity_poly.pdbx_seq_one_letter_code
_entity_poly.pdbx_strand_id
1 'polypeptide(L)'
;MSFFVGRIWSELLEAAILAMTSGDPVRATHTLDALEAAAGSYAGTPASPLSSAWEPFLSLLKRRGYFVGDLAETRGALEEIHEMGQGFDLYDLAAALSRCDTALAAHLNSPSARAFPELVAFTRPRTPS
;
A
#
# COMPACT_ATOMS: atom_id res chain seq x y z
N MET A 1 2.66 -18.78 21.31
CA MET A 1 1.49 -18.71 20.41
C MET A 1 1.90 -17.95 19.17
N SER A 2 2.21 -18.67 18.09
CA SER A 2 2.63 -18.07 16.82
C SER A 2 1.37 -17.68 16.06
N PHE A 3 1.06 -16.39 16.02
CA PHE A 3 -0.04 -15.86 15.23
C PHE A 3 0.33 -15.91 13.75
N PHE A 4 -0.62 -16.33 12.92
CA PHE A 4 -0.52 -16.40 11.46
C PHE A 4 -0.33 -14.99 10.88
N VAL A 5 0.89 -14.63 10.51
CA VAL A 5 1.25 -13.26 10.10
C VAL A 5 0.82 -12.91 8.66
N GLY A 6 0.58 -13.89 7.78
CA GLY A 6 0.27 -13.59 6.36
C GLY A 6 -1.21 -13.36 6.04
N ARG A 7 -2.15 -13.56 6.98
CA ARG A 7 -3.52 -13.01 6.87
C ARG A 7 -3.59 -11.53 7.20
N ILE A 8 -2.55 -11.00 7.85
CA ILE A 8 -2.58 -9.67 8.46
C ILE A 8 -2.54 -8.56 7.42
N TRP A 9 -1.81 -8.70 6.31
CA TRP A 9 -1.64 -7.59 5.36
C TRP A 9 -2.92 -7.22 4.63
N SER A 10 -3.62 -8.20 4.05
CA SER A 10 -4.85 -7.92 3.30
C SER A 10 -5.91 -7.31 4.20
N GLU A 11 -6.07 -7.84 5.42
CA GLU A 11 -7.01 -7.32 6.41
C GLU A 11 -6.63 -5.93 6.91
N LEU A 12 -5.34 -5.68 7.21
CA LEU A 12 -4.86 -4.37 7.63
C LEU A 12 -4.96 -3.34 6.51
N LEU A 13 -4.70 -3.74 5.27
CA LEU A 13 -4.78 -2.87 4.11
C LEU A 13 -6.23 -2.49 3.81
N GLU A 14 -7.15 -3.44 3.85
CA GLU A 14 -8.58 -3.17 3.74
C GLU A 14 -9.06 -2.26 4.89
N ALA A 15 -8.64 -2.55 6.12
CA ALA A 15 -8.96 -1.73 7.28
C ALA A 15 -8.38 -0.31 7.19
N ALA A 16 -7.17 -0.15 6.65
CA ALA A 16 -6.54 1.16 6.43
C ALA A 16 -7.32 1.97 5.38
N ILE A 17 -7.62 1.37 4.23
CA ILE A 17 -8.42 2.01 3.17
C ILE A 17 -9.81 2.39 3.71
N LEU A 18 -10.46 1.52 4.49
CA LEU A 18 -11.75 1.77 5.08
C LEU A 18 -11.71 2.90 6.11
N ALA A 19 -10.70 2.93 6.98
CA ALA A 19 -10.53 3.99 7.98
C ALA A 19 -10.25 5.36 7.34
N MET A 20 -9.43 5.41 6.28
CA MET A 20 -9.19 6.62 5.49
C MET A 20 -10.42 7.06 4.71
N THR A 21 -11.25 6.10 4.29
CA THR A 21 -12.52 6.33 3.59
C THR A 21 -13.59 6.90 4.51
N SER A 22 -13.64 6.46 5.76
CA SER A 22 -14.57 6.94 6.79
C SER A 22 -14.20 8.31 7.36
N GLY A 23 -13.00 8.82 7.05
CA GLY A 23 -12.51 10.09 7.57
C GLY A 23 -12.15 10.04 9.06
N ASP A 24 -11.82 8.86 9.59
CA ASP A 24 -11.35 8.69 10.98
C ASP A 24 -9.81 8.70 10.97
N PRO A 25 -9.16 9.84 11.27
CA PRO A 25 -7.71 9.96 11.16
C PRO A 25 -7.00 9.09 12.19
N VAL A 26 -7.56 8.92 13.39
CA VAL A 26 -6.93 8.14 14.47
C VAL A 26 -6.90 6.67 14.08
N ARG A 27 -8.02 6.15 13.58
CA ARG A 27 -8.10 4.77 13.10
C ARG A 27 -7.25 4.56 11.85
N ALA A 28 -7.21 5.54 10.93
CA ALA A 28 -6.37 5.47 9.74
C ALA A 28 -4.89 5.36 10.11
N THR A 29 -4.38 6.26 10.97
CA THR A 29 -2.99 6.22 11.44
C THR A 29 -2.67 4.91 12.16
N HIS A 30 -3.50 4.50 13.13
CA HIS A 30 -3.26 3.25 13.87
C HIS A 30 -3.19 2.03 12.94
N THR A 31 -4.05 1.98 11.92
CA THR A 31 -4.08 0.86 10.98
C THR A 31 -2.92 0.93 9.98
N LEU A 32 -2.51 2.13 9.57
CA LEU A 32 -1.30 2.35 8.77
C LEU A 32 -0.05 1.94 9.53
N ASP A 33 0.13 2.37 10.78
CA ASP A 33 1.28 1.99 11.62
C ASP A 33 1.38 0.47 11.78
N ALA A 34 0.23 -0.19 12.02
CA ALA A 34 0.15 -1.64 12.09
C ALA A 34 0.52 -2.30 10.74
N LEU A 35 0.05 -1.73 9.63
CA LEU A 35 0.37 -2.19 8.29
C LEU A 35 1.86 -2.02 8.00
N GLU A 36 2.46 -0.87 8.33
CA GLU A 36 3.89 -0.59 8.16
C GLU A 36 4.76 -1.55 8.98
N ALA A 37 4.41 -1.78 10.24
CA ALA A 37 5.12 -2.72 11.10
C ALA A 37 5.06 -4.16 10.57
N ALA A 38 3.95 -4.51 9.90
CA ALA A 38 3.81 -5.80 9.23
C ALA A 38 4.47 -5.80 7.83
N ALA A 39 4.55 -4.64 7.16
CA ALA A 39 5.00 -4.47 5.77
C ALA A 39 6.53 -4.67 5.68
N GLY A 40 6.91 -5.92 5.42
CA GLY A 40 8.30 -6.35 5.37
C GLY A 40 8.49 -7.77 5.92
N SER A 41 7.57 -8.24 6.75
CA SER A 41 7.56 -9.60 7.29
C SER A 41 6.42 -10.42 6.69
N TYR A 42 6.61 -10.99 5.50
CA TYR A 42 5.63 -11.94 4.96
C TYR A 42 5.77 -13.28 5.66
N ALA A 43 4.74 -13.70 6.40
CA ALA A 43 4.69 -15.02 7.02
C ALA A 43 3.29 -15.63 6.90
N GLY A 44 2.88 -16.00 5.68
CA GLY A 44 1.69 -16.82 5.50
C GLY A 44 1.58 -17.51 4.16
N THR A 45 0.43 -18.13 3.94
CA THR A 45 0.13 -18.96 2.78
C THR A 45 -0.16 -18.10 1.54
N PRO A 46 0.17 -18.60 0.33
CA PRO A 46 0.21 -17.84 -0.93
C PRO A 46 -1.15 -17.34 -1.46
N ALA A 47 -2.20 -17.33 -0.65
CA ALA A 47 -3.58 -17.31 -1.13
C ALA A 47 -4.30 -15.95 -1.06
N SER A 48 -3.73 -14.92 -0.44
CA SER A 48 -4.38 -13.61 -0.40
C SER A 48 -3.72 -12.66 -1.42
N PRO A 49 -4.32 -12.49 -2.61
CA PRO A 49 -3.70 -11.68 -3.65
C PRO A 49 -3.83 -10.21 -3.26
N LEU A 50 -2.69 -9.55 -3.05
CA LEU A 50 -2.60 -8.11 -2.81
C LEU A 50 -3.44 -7.31 -3.82
N SER A 51 -3.59 -7.81 -5.04
CA SER A 51 -4.40 -7.20 -6.11
C SER A 51 -5.86 -6.89 -5.73
N SER A 52 -6.46 -7.57 -4.74
CA SER A 52 -7.83 -7.24 -4.29
C SER A 52 -7.92 -5.85 -3.64
N ALA A 53 -6.80 -5.30 -3.16
CA ALA A 53 -6.76 -3.98 -2.55
C ALA A 53 -6.53 -2.84 -3.55
N TRP A 54 -6.28 -3.15 -4.83
CA TRP A 54 -6.02 -2.13 -5.85
C TRP A 54 -7.23 -1.25 -6.14
N GLU A 55 -8.37 -1.87 -6.44
CA GLU A 55 -9.60 -1.15 -6.75
C GLU A 55 -10.08 -0.27 -5.58
N PRO A 56 -10.05 -0.75 -4.31
CA PRO A 56 -10.29 0.11 -3.15
C PRO A 56 -9.31 1.29 -3.04
N PHE A 57 -8.02 1.07 -3.32
CA PHE A 57 -7.01 2.14 -3.30
C PHE A 57 -7.27 3.19 -4.39
N LEU A 58 -7.52 2.77 -5.64
CA LEU A 58 -7.88 3.69 -6.73
C LEU A 58 -9.18 4.46 -6.42
N SER A 59 -10.15 3.80 -5.81
CA SER A 59 -11.40 4.44 -5.37
C SER A 59 -11.16 5.51 -4.30
N LEU A 60 -10.23 5.26 -3.36
CA LEU A 60 -9.82 6.26 -2.37
C LEU A 60 -9.15 7.46 -3.04
N LEU A 61 -8.26 7.24 -4.02
CA LEU A 61 -7.63 8.31 -4.81
C LEU A 61 -8.67 9.18 -5.52
N LYS A 62 -9.64 8.56 -6.21
CA LYS A 62 -10.76 9.28 -6.86
C LYS A 62 -11.54 10.13 -5.85
N ARG A 63 -11.86 9.59 -4.67
CA ARG A 63 -12.57 10.33 -3.61
C ARG A 63 -11.77 11.50 -3.04
N ARG A 64 -10.44 11.42 -3.07
CA ARG A 64 -9.54 12.51 -2.66
C ARG A 64 -9.25 13.51 -3.78
N GLY A 65 -9.84 13.34 -4.97
CA GLY A 65 -9.77 14.29 -6.08
C GLY A 65 -8.71 13.97 -7.13
N TYR A 66 -8.05 12.81 -7.04
CA TYR A 66 -7.07 12.38 -8.03
C TYR A 66 -7.74 11.73 -9.25
N PHE A 67 -7.17 11.97 -10.43
CA PHE A 67 -7.58 11.33 -11.67
C PHE A 67 -6.82 10.00 -11.83
N VAL A 68 -7.56 8.88 -11.84
CA VAL A 68 -7.00 7.52 -11.99
C VAL A 68 -7.89 6.66 -12.91
N GLY A 69 -8.16 7.16 -14.12
CA GLY A 69 -8.97 6.49 -15.15
C GLY A 69 -8.16 5.60 -16.09
N ASP A 70 -6.89 5.91 -16.30
CA ASP A 70 -5.94 5.08 -17.05
C ASP A 70 -4.56 5.00 -16.38
N LEU A 71 -3.62 4.27 -16.99
CA LEU A 71 -2.26 4.08 -16.47
C LEU A 71 -1.47 5.39 -16.38
N ALA A 72 -1.62 6.31 -17.33
CA ALA A 72 -0.88 7.57 -17.34
C ALA A 72 -1.39 8.50 -16.24
N GLU A 73 -2.70 8.62 -16.10
CA GLU A 73 -3.35 9.38 -15.03
C GLU A 73 -2.99 8.82 -13.65
N THR A 74 -3.04 7.49 -13.49
CA THR A 74 -2.66 6.82 -12.24
C THR A 74 -1.20 7.10 -11.88
N ARG A 75 -0.29 7.09 -12.85
CA ARG A 75 1.12 7.44 -12.62
C ARG A 75 1.28 8.89 -12.22
N GLY A 76 0.60 9.82 -12.88
CA GLY A 76 0.62 11.25 -12.51
C GLY A 76 0.15 11.47 -11.07
N ALA A 77 -0.98 10.87 -10.69
CA ALA A 77 -1.49 10.94 -9.31
C ALA A 77 -0.48 10.39 -8.29
N LEU A 78 0.15 9.25 -8.60
CA LEU A 78 1.17 8.66 -7.74
C LEU A 78 2.45 9.50 -7.65
N GLU A 79 2.85 10.18 -8.73
CA GLU A 79 3.98 11.12 -8.73
C GLU A 79 3.68 12.32 -7.82
N GLU A 80 2.50 12.93 -7.93
CA GLU A 80 2.06 14.01 -7.05
C GLU A 80 2.07 13.58 -5.57
N ILE A 81 1.53 12.39 -5.27
CA ILE A 81 1.53 11.84 -3.91
C ILE A 81 2.98 11.61 -3.43
N HIS A 82 3.86 11.13 -4.29
CA HIS A 82 5.27 10.92 -3.98
C HIS A 82 6.01 12.23 -3.68
N GLU A 83 5.65 13.32 -4.36
CA GLU A 83 6.20 14.66 -4.12
C GLU A 83 5.80 15.22 -2.75
N MET A 84 4.53 15.01 -2.34
CA MET A 84 4.03 15.38 -1.00
C MET A 84 4.86 14.75 0.12
N GLY A 85 5.30 13.50 -0.07
CA GLY A 85 6.22 12.82 0.84
C GLY A 85 5.59 12.26 2.12
N GLN A 86 6.45 11.79 3.03
CA GLN A 86 6.07 11.14 4.29
C GLN A 86 5.21 12.03 5.18
N GLY A 87 4.27 11.41 5.90
CA GLY A 87 3.31 12.11 6.77
C GLY A 87 2.06 12.61 6.03
N PHE A 88 2.04 12.48 4.71
CA PHE A 88 0.80 12.54 3.94
C PHE A 88 0.16 11.15 3.91
N ASP A 89 -1.11 11.07 4.31
CA ASP A 89 -1.83 9.82 4.54
C ASP A 89 -1.80 8.89 3.31
N LEU A 90 -2.01 9.41 2.11
CA LEU A 90 -1.94 8.63 0.87
C LEU A 90 -0.52 8.21 0.49
N TYR A 91 0.50 9.00 0.85
CA TYR A 91 1.90 8.60 0.65
C TYR A 91 2.22 7.40 1.53
N ASP A 92 1.89 7.48 2.81
CA ASP A 92 2.19 6.42 3.78
C ASP A 92 1.47 5.12 3.40
N LEU A 93 0.22 5.22 2.93
CA LEU A 93 -0.52 4.08 2.37
C LEU A 93 0.15 3.50 1.11
N ALA A 94 0.52 4.34 0.14
CA ALA A 94 1.19 3.90 -1.09
C ALA A 94 2.55 3.25 -0.81
N ALA A 95 3.31 3.77 0.16
CA ALA A 95 4.56 3.21 0.62
C ALA A 95 4.38 1.86 1.32
N ALA A 96 3.37 1.74 2.19
CA ALA A 96 3.03 0.46 2.83
C ALA A 96 2.63 -0.61 1.80
N LEU A 97 1.75 -0.26 0.85
CA LEU A 97 1.37 -1.12 -0.28
C LEU A 97 2.59 -1.61 -1.07
N SER A 98 3.49 -0.68 -1.42
CA SER A 98 4.71 -0.98 -2.18
C SER A 98 5.66 -1.93 -1.44
N ARG A 99 5.79 -1.77 -0.11
CA ARG A 99 6.58 -2.67 0.75
C ARG A 99 5.96 -4.06 0.84
N CYS A 100 4.64 -4.16 1.02
CA CYS A 100 3.93 -5.44 1.01
C CYS A 100 4.12 -6.18 -0.33
N ASP A 101 3.97 -5.48 -1.45
CA ASP A 101 4.18 -6.01 -2.80
C ASP A 101 5.61 -6.52 -3.01
N THR A 102 6.60 -5.73 -2.57
CA THR A 102 8.02 -6.10 -2.64
C THR A 102 8.33 -7.35 -1.81
N ALA A 103 7.79 -7.43 -0.60
CA ALA A 103 8.02 -8.56 0.29
C ALA A 103 7.30 -9.84 -0.19
N LEU A 104 6.13 -9.71 -0.83
CA LEU A 104 5.47 -10.83 -1.52
C LEU A 104 6.32 -11.33 -2.71
N ALA A 105 6.79 -10.42 -3.57
CA ALA A 105 7.62 -10.77 -4.71
C ALA A 105 8.94 -11.46 -4.28
N ALA A 106 9.55 -10.98 -3.19
CA ALA A 106 10.73 -11.61 -2.58
C ALA A 106 10.41 -13.01 -2.03
N HIS A 107 9.28 -13.19 -1.34
CA HIS A 107 8.86 -14.50 -0.85
C HIS A 107 8.61 -15.52 -1.97
N LEU A 108 8.00 -15.07 -3.07
CA LEU A 108 7.76 -15.89 -4.25
C LEU A 108 9.01 -16.12 -5.12
N ASN A 109 10.16 -15.54 -4.76
CA ASN A 109 11.38 -15.50 -5.57
C ASN A 109 11.13 -15.04 -7.01
N SER A 110 10.19 -14.12 -7.20
CA SER A 110 9.72 -13.68 -8.51
C SER A 110 9.48 -12.16 -8.50
N PRO A 111 10.46 -11.36 -8.96
CA PRO A 111 10.30 -9.91 -9.10
C PRO A 111 9.17 -9.52 -10.07
N SER A 112 8.81 -10.40 -11.00
CA SER A 112 7.68 -10.22 -11.92
C SER A 112 6.32 -10.52 -11.29
N ALA A 113 6.28 -11.04 -10.06
CA ALA A 113 5.05 -11.29 -9.32
C ALA A 113 4.51 -10.05 -8.59
N ARG A 114 5.11 -8.87 -8.83
CA ARG A 114 4.62 -7.60 -8.31
C ARG A 114 3.22 -7.33 -8.83
N ALA A 115 2.26 -7.20 -7.92
CA ALA A 115 0.89 -6.82 -8.20
C ALA A 115 0.76 -5.33 -8.54
N PHE A 116 1.68 -4.49 -8.06
CA PHE A 116 1.63 -3.03 -8.17
C PHE A 116 2.92 -2.44 -8.74
N PRO A 117 3.23 -2.66 -10.02
CA PRO A 117 4.43 -2.12 -10.65
C PRO A 117 4.48 -0.58 -10.59
N GLU A 118 3.33 0.10 -10.60
CA GLU A 118 3.20 1.56 -10.54
C GLU A 118 3.73 2.14 -9.22
N LEU A 119 3.70 1.36 -8.14
CA LEU A 119 4.14 1.80 -6.82
C LEU A 119 5.65 1.67 -6.60
N VAL A 120 6.43 1.29 -7.62
CA VAL A 120 7.89 1.10 -7.48
C VAL A 120 8.61 2.33 -6.93
N ALA A 121 8.17 3.54 -7.26
CA ALA A 121 8.78 4.78 -6.78
C ALA A 121 8.75 4.90 -5.24
N PHE A 122 7.77 4.28 -4.59
CA PHE A 122 7.61 4.31 -3.13
C PHE A 122 8.47 3.30 -2.37
N THR A 123 9.24 2.45 -3.07
CA THR A 123 10.13 1.47 -2.42
C THR A 123 11.46 2.05 -1.93
N ARG A 124 11.89 3.21 -2.45
CA ARG A 124 13.18 3.80 -2.07
C ARG A 124 12.98 4.85 -0.99
N PRO A 125 13.75 4.79 0.13
CA PRO A 125 13.90 5.96 0.98
C PRO A 125 14.49 7.09 0.13
N ARG A 126 13.94 8.31 0.21
CA ARG A 126 14.60 9.49 -0.36
C ARG A 126 16.03 9.47 0.17
N THR A 127 16.99 9.28 -0.72
CA THR A 127 18.38 9.60 -0.38
C THR A 127 18.34 11.10 -0.08
N PRO A 128 18.63 11.55 1.14
CA PRO A 128 18.70 12.98 1.39
C PRO A 128 19.80 13.52 0.49
N SER A 129 19.42 14.35 -0.48
CA SER A 129 20.32 15.17 -1.27
C SER A 129 20.99 16.21 -0.38
#